data_AF-S5N4L0-F1
#
_entry.id   AF-S5N4L0-F1
#
_cell.length_a   1.000
_cell.length_b   1.000
_cell.length_c   1.000
_cell.angle_alpha   90.00
_cell.angle_beta   90.00
_cell.angle_gamma   90.00
#
_symmetry.space_group_name_H-M   'P 1'
#
loop_
_entity.id
_entity.type
_entity.pdbx_description
1 polymer ?
#
loop_
_entity_poly.entity_id
_entity_poly.type
_entity_poly.pdbx_seq_one_letter_code
_entity_poly.pdbx_strand_id
1 'polypeptide(L)'
;NCTHRKCCDPMSCRLKNKATCGSGECCSQDCTVKMNDVVCRKSVDECDFVEYCNGKDPYCVPNTYARNGQYCESGEAFCFEGRCQTADKQC
;
A
#
# COMPACT_ATOMS: atom_id res chain seq x y z
N ASN A 1 -3.28 14.07 -8.52
CA ASN A 1 -1.94 13.64 -9.02
C ASN A 1 -2.16 12.50 -10.01
N CYS A 2 -1.50 12.52 -11.17
CA CYS A 2 -1.59 11.50 -12.23
C CYS A 2 -0.28 10.69 -12.26
N THR A 3 -0.27 9.50 -11.67
CA THR A 3 0.95 8.66 -11.67
C THR A 3 1.11 7.87 -12.96
N HIS A 4 0.01 7.55 -13.65
CA HIS A 4 0.01 6.82 -14.92
C HIS A 4 -0.36 7.74 -16.09
N ARG A 5 0.63 8.49 -16.62
CA ARG A 5 0.44 9.51 -17.68
C ARG A 5 -0.10 8.97 -19.01
N LYS A 6 0.03 7.66 -19.26
CA LYS A 6 -0.61 7.00 -20.42
C LYS A 6 -2.13 6.90 -20.25
N CYS A 7 -2.60 6.91 -19.01
CA CYS A 7 -3.98 6.65 -18.61
C CYS A 7 -4.75 7.90 -18.20
N CYS A 8 -4.05 8.97 -17.79
CA CYS A 8 -4.66 10.21 -17.36
C CYS A 8 -3.87 11.43 -17.88
N ASP A 9 -4.57 12.53 -18.09
CA ASP A 9 -4.02 13.83 -18.42
C ASP A 9 -3.88 14.67 -17.14
N PRO A 10 -2.65 15.02 -16.72
CA PRO A 10 -2.41 15.79 -15.50
C PRO A 10 -2.91 17.24 -15.58
N MET A 11 -3.06 17.81 -16.77
CA MET A 11 -3.48 19.21 -16.93
C MET A 11 -4.99 19.37 -16.81
N SER A 12 -5.74 18.40 -17.37
CA SER A 12 -7.20 18.40 -17.31
C SER A 12 -7.77 17.56 -16.16
N CYS A 13 -6.93 16.80 -15.44
CA CYS A 13 -7.32 15.84 -14.40
C CYS A 13 -8.35 14.82 -14.88
N ARG A 14 -8.23 14.35 -16.13
CA ARG A 14 -9.17 13.40 -16.76
C ARG A 14 -8.49 12.12 -17.22
N LEU A 15 -9.23 11.01 -17.14
CA LEU A 15 -8.82 9.74 -17.73
C LEU A 15 -8.83 9.83 -19.26
N LYS A 16 -7.88 9.13 -19.90
CA LYS A 16 -7.75 9.03 -21.35
C LYS A 16 -8.48 7.79 -21.85
N ASN A 17 -9.12 7.89 -23.01
CA ASN A 17 -9.76 6.75 -23.69
C ASN A 17 -10.69 5.95 -22.76
N LYS A 18 -10.55 4.62 -22.72
CA LYS A 18 -11.33 3.69 -21.90
C LYS A 18 -10.62 3.31 -20.58
N ALA A 19 -9.70 4.16 -20.10
CA ALA A 19 -9.02 3.91 -18.84
C ALA A 19 -10.04 3.87 -17.68
N THR A 20 -9.91 2.91 -16.78
CA THR A 20 -10.71 2.83 -15.55
C THR A 20 -9.96 3.41 -14.34
N CYS A 21 -8.64 3.60 -14.46
CA CYS A 21 -7.80 4.26 -13.49
C CYS A 21 -6.65 5.02 -14.15
N GLY A 22 -6.06 5.97 -13.42
CA GLY A 22 -4.90 6.75 -13.89
C GLY A 22 -3.86 7.05 -12.82
N SER A 23 -4.10 6.59 -11.59
CA SER A 23 -3.24 6.78 -10.42
C SER A 23 -3.45 5.65 -9.42
N GLY A 24 -2.51 5.51 -8.49
CA GLY A 24 -2.57 4.52 -7.41
C GLY A 24 -1.75 3.25 -7.70
N GLU A 25 -1.35 2.57 -6.63
CA GLU A 25 -0.49 1.39 -6.62
C GLU A 25 -1.19 0.17 -7.26
N CYS A 26 -2.52 0.16 -7.21
CA CYS A 26 -3.38 -0.86 -7.78
C CYS A 26 -3.88 -0.52 -9.19
N CYS A 27 -3.40 0.57 -9.79
CA CYS A 27 -3.60 0.83 -11.22
C CYS A 27 -2.52 0.12 -12.05
N SER A 28 -2.92 -0.59 -13.10
CA SER A 28 -2.02 -1.27 -14.02
C SER A 28 -1.48 -0.31 -15.09
N GLN A 29 -0.44 -0.72 -15.81
CA GLN A 29 0.05 0.04 -16.96
C GLN A 29 -0.94 0.07 -18.14
N ASP A 30 -1.87 -0.89 -18.17
CA ASP A 30 -2.95 -1.00 -19.15
C ASP A 30 -4.18 -0.16 -18.76
N CYS A 31 -4.04 0.70 -17.74
CA CYS A 31 -5.06 1.63 -17.28
C CYS A 31 -6.30 0.96 -16.69
N THR A 32 -6.12 -0.24 -16.13
CA THR A 32 -7.13 -1.05 -15.45
C THR A 32 -6.77 -1.29 -14.00
N VAL A 33 -7.77 -1.53 -13.14
CA VAL A 33 -7.51 -1.91 -11.75
C VAL A 33 -6.93 -3.33 -11.72
N LYS A 34 -5.84 -3.53 -10.98
CA LYS A 34 -5.21 -4.84 -10.78
C LYS A 34 -6.19 -5.78 -10.05
N MET A 35 -6.07 -7.08 -10.30
CA MET A 35 -6.90 -8.10 -9.64
C MET A 35 -6.69 -8.11 -8.12
N ASN A 36 -7.59 -8.79 -7.40
CA ASN A 36 -7.41 -9.06 -5.98
C ASN A 36 -6.12 -9.87 -5.73
N ASP A 37 -5.60 -9.78 -4.50
CA ASP A 37 -4.42 -10.52 -4.04
C ASP A 37 -3.10 -10.14 -4.74
N VAL A 38 -3.08 -9.03 -5.49
CA VAL A 38 -1.83 -8.43 -5.96
C VAL A 38 -1.25 -7.55 -4.86
N VAL A 39 -0.04 -7.84 -4.40
CA VAL A 39 0.66 -7.04 -3.39
C VAL A 39 0.81 -5.59 -3.87
N CYS A 40 0.28 -4.64 -3.10
CA CYS A 40 0.43 -3.20 -3.37
C CYS A 40 1.31 -2.48 -2.36
N ARG A 41 1.43 -3.00 -1.13
CA ARG A 41 2.39 -2.53 -0.14
C ARG A 41 3.03 -3.73 0.56
N LYS A 42 4.36 -3.70 0.65
CA LYS A 42 5.11 -4.71 1.40
C LYS A 42 5.14 -4.32 2.88
N SER A 43 5.12 -5.34 3.74
CA SER A 43 5.43 -5.20 5.14
C SER A 43 6.86 -4.67 5.33
N VAL A 44 7.04 -3.74 6.27
CA VAL A 44 8.36 -3.18 6.61
C VAL A 44 8.98 -3.80 7.86
N ASP A 45 8.19 -4.55 8.64
CA ASP A 45 8.55 -5.09 9.95
C ASP A 45 7.56 -6.20 10.34
N GLU A 46 7.89 -7.04 11.33
CA GLU A 46 6.97 -8.11 11.77
C GLU A 46 5.64 -7.58 12.34
N CYS A 47 5.66 -6.34 12.82
CA CYS A 47 4.47 -5.64 13.31
C CYS A 47 3.61 -5.07 12.18
N ASP A 48 4.05 -5.14 10.92
CA ASP A 48 3.40 -4.51 9.77
C ASP A 48 2.84 -5.55 8.80
N PHE A 49 1.60 -5.36 8.34
CA PHE A 49 0.99 -6.33 7.42
C PHE A 49 1.31 -6.03 5.95
N VAL A 50 1.15 -7.05 5.10
CA VAL A 50 1.22 -6.86 3.64
C VAL A 50 -0.18 -6.53 3.14
N GLU A 51 -0.32 -5.48 2.35
CA GLU A 51 -1.59 -5.11 1.73
C GLU A 51 -1.63 -5.53 0.28
N TYR A 52 -2.85 -5.89 -0.11
CA TYR A 52 -3.19 -6.39 -1.41
C TYR A 52 -4.25 -5.50 -2.05
N CYS A 53 -4.21 -5.41 -3.38
CA CYS A 53 -5.27 -4.81 -4.15
C CYS A 53 -6.58 -5.57 -3.90
N ASN A 54 -7.70 -4.85 -3.87
CA ASN A 54 -9.03 -5.43 -3.64
C ASN A 54 -9.77 -5.78 -4.96
N GLY A 55 -9.13 -5.58 -6.11
CA GLY A 55 -9.73 -5.81 -7.43
C GLY A 55 -10.68 -4.73 -7.93
N LYS A 56 -10.91 -3.66 -7.15
CA LYS A 56 -11.97 -2.67 -7.40
C LYS A 56 -11.48 -1.22 -7.33
N ASP A 57 -10.58 -0.91 -6.39
CA ASP A 57 -10.03 0.42 -6.19
C ASP A 57 -8.62 0.50 -6.82
N PRO A 58 -8.28 1.60 -7.52
CA PRO A 58 -6.94 1.79 -8.06
C PRO A 58 -5.88 2.15 -7.02
N TYR A 59 -6.25 2.51 -5.80
CA TYR A 59 -5.32 2.72 -4.68
C TYR A 59 -5.24 1.47 -3.80
N CYS A 60 -4.09 1.30 -3.16
CA CYS A 60 -3.93 0.26 -2.16
C CYS A 60 -4.92 0.47 -1.00
N VAL A 61 -5.34 -0.62 -0.36
CA VAL A 61 -6.14 -0.52 0.87
C VAL A 61 -5.35 0.19 1.97
N PRO A 62 -6.02 0.76 3.00
CA PRO A 62 -5.32 1.45 4.08
C PRO A 62 -4.22 0.58 4.71
N ASN A 63 -3.12 1.20 5.08
CA ASN A 63 -2.05 0.56 5.82
C ASN A 63 -2.59 0.01 7.15
N THR A 64 -2.42 -1.30 7.35
CA THR A 64 -2.80 -2.01 8.56
C THR A 64 -1.59 -2.67 9.19
N TYR A 65 -1.59 -2.70 10.51
CA TYR A 65 -0.49 -3.25 11.29
C TYR A 65 -0.99 -3.86 12.60
N ALA A 66 -0.14 -4.65 13.23
CA ALA A 66 -0.39 -5.23 14.54
C ALA A 66 -0.71 -4.13 15.56
N ARG A 67 -1.67 -4.40 16.44
CA ARG A 67 -2.11 -3.43 17.46
C ARG A 67 -0.91 -2.96 18.30
N ASN A 68 -0.86 -1.66 18.60
CA ASN A 68 0.12 -1.11 19.52
C ASN A 68 0.11 -1.87 20.86
N GLY A 69 1.30 -2.27 21.33
CA GLY A 69 1.49 -3.09 22.53
C GLY A 69 1.44 -4.61 22.29
N GLN A 70 1.25 -5.08 21.06
CA GLN A 70 1.47 -6.48 20.71
C GLN A 70 2.95 -6.83 20.92
N TYR A 71 3.24 -7.99 21.52
CA TYR A 71 4.61 -8.48 21.66
C TYR A 71 5.24 -8.78 20.31
N CYS A 72 6.51 -8.39 20.18
CA CYS A 72 7.36 -8.61 19.02
C CYS A 72 8.79 -8.92 19.50
N GLU A 73 9.73 -9.23 18.60
CA GLU A 73 11.10 -9.67 18.92
C GLU A 73 11.11 -10.81 19.94
N SER A 74 10.34 -11.87 19.66
CA SER A 74 10.17 -13.02 20.58
C SER A 74 9.67 -12.68 21.99
N GLY A 75 9.03 -11.51 22.17
CA GLY A 75 8.50 -11.07 23.46
C GLY A 75 9.36 -10.04 24.19
N GLU A 76 10.49 -9.63 23.63
CA GLU A 76 11.40 -8.65 24.24
C GLU A 76 11.00 -7.19 23.94
N ALA A 77 10.12 -6.98 22.98
CA ALA A 77 9.69 -5.66 22.53
C ALA A 77 8.19 -5.59 22.23
N PHE A 78 7.73 -4.37 21.89
CA PHE A 78 6.34 -4.09 21.57
C PHE A 78 6.18 -3.40 20.23
N CYS A 79 5.14 -3.78 19.49
CA CYS A 79 4.72 -3.09 18.29
C CYS A 79 4.20 -1.69 18.62
N PHE A 80 4.65 -0.70 17.84
CA PHE A 80 4.07 0.65 17.84
C PHE A 80 4.12 1.20 16.41
N GLU A 81 2.95 1.58 15.87
CA GLU A 81 2.78 2.12 14.52
C GLU A 81 3.40 1.24 13.41
N GLY A 82 3.21 -0.07 13.52
CA GLY A 82 3.71 -1.05 12.55
C GLY A 82 5.22 -1.29 12.63
N ARG A 83 5.90 -0.87 13.69
CA ARG A 83 7.31 -1.17 13.93
C ARG A 83 7.49 -1.87 15.27
N CYS A 84 8.29 -2.93 15.31
CA CYS A 84 8.74 -3.49 16.56
C CYS A 84 9.79 -2.56 17.20
N GLN A 85 9.47 -2.01 18.37
CA GLN A 85 10.30 -1.03 19.08
C GLN A 85 11.37 -1.72 19.91
N THR A 86 12.52 -2.01 19.31
CA THR A 86 13.70 -2.54 20.02
C THR A 86 14.73 -1.45 20.28
N ALA A 87 15.54 -1.61 21.34
CA ALA A 87 16.62 -0.68 21.66
C ALA A 87 17.65 -0.59 20.51
N ASP A 88 18.00 -1.72 19.90
CA ASP A 88 18.95 -1.78 18.79
C ASP A 88 18.47 -1.01 17.54
N LYS A 89 17.15 -0.94 17.30
CA LYS A 89 16.60 -0.13 16.18
C LYS A 89 16.58 1.37 16.47
N GLN A 90 16.74 1.76 17.75
CA GLN A 90 16.73 3.16 18.18
C GLN A 90 18.15 3.75 18.30
N CYS A 91 19.18 2.91 18.43
CA CYS A 91 20.59 3.28 18.43
C CYS A 91 21.15 3.45 17.00
#